data_AF-A0A8J2EPF1-F1
#
_entry.id   AF-A0A8J2EPF1-F1
#
_cell.length_a   1.000
_cell.length_b   1.000
_cell.length_c   1.000
_cell.angle_alpha   90.00
_cell.angle_beta   90.00
_cell.angle_gamma   90.00
#
_symmetry.space_group_name_H-M   'P 1'
#
loop_
_entity.id
_entity.type
_entity.pdbx_description
1 polymer ?
#
loop_
_entity_poly.entity_id
_entity_poly.type
_entity_poly.pdbx_seq_one_letter_code
_entity_poly.pdbx_strand_id
1 'polypeptide(L)'
;MGGGKGFGLSARGPRPSESKEHEDDDASTPSEVCSHHPEFDDLENFVEEVSDSSGASEADCGEGSGPCKDLFSDAWFDNAPLCVAHMQKAHGFSFAAVREAHGEESWTMYSHFRLVGYLRRLGAEQARELIREPQHFGPENPFWNNDEYLIPAGGDATDPLLFAGEEFLESDPESATKNEVVQPDERPRRRALDPELVAVLQKEEHSEACPSEAIG
;
A
#
# COMPACT_ATOMS: atom_id res chain seq x y z
N MET A 1 -24.31 -45.24 22.52
CA MET A 1 -24.71 -45.99 21.31
C MET A 1 -25.06 -44.97 20.23
N GLY A 2 -24.54 -45.14 19.02
CA GLY A 2 -24.65 -44.21 17.88
C GLY A 2 -23.32 -43.45 17.70
N GLY A 3 -22.41 -43.77 16.78
CA GLY A 3 -22.54 -44.52 15.53
C GLY A 3 -22.59 -43.53 14.37
N GLY A 4 -21.44 -43.26 13.75
CA GLY A 4 -21.36 -42.33 12.61
C GLY A 4 -19.95 -42.15 12.07
N LYS A 5 -19.39 -43.23 11.49
CA LYS A 5 -18.18 -43.21 10.66
C LYS A 5 -18.53 -42.64 9.29
N GLY A 6 -17.73 -41.70 8.79
CA GLY A 6 -17.81 -41.21 7.40
C GLY A 6 -16.42 -40.85 6.90
N PHE A 7 -15.73 -41.84 6.34
CA PHE A 7 -14.46 -41.68 5.62
C PHE A 7 -14.77 -41.21 4.19
N GLY A 8 -14.24 -40.05 3.80
CA GLY A 8 -14.28 -39.55 2.42
C GLY A 8 -12.86 -39.34 1.91
N LEU A 9 -12.17 -40.43 1.60
CA LEU A 9 -10.90 -40.41 0.87
C LEU A 9 -11.21 -40.33 -0.63
N SER A 10 -11.14 -39.13 -1.20
CA SER A 10 -11.11 -38.97 -2.67
C SER A 10 -9.68 -38.76 -3.15
N ALA A 11 -9.35 -39.55 -4.16
CA ALA A 11 -8.02 -39.93 -4.55
C ALA A 11 -7.26 -38.85 -5.33
N ARG A 12 -5.95 -38.90 -5.11
CA ARG A 12 -4.84 -38.57 -6.03
C ARG A 12 -5.23 -38.55 -7.51
N GLY A 13 -4.91 -37.43 -8.17
CA GLY A 13 -4.59 -37.41 -9.58
C GLY A 13 -3.22 -36.75 -9.78
N PRO A 14 -2.18 -37.47 -10.22
CA PRO A 14 -0.97 -36.85 -10.72
C PRO A 14 -1.21 -36.39 -12.16
N ARG A 15 -0.93 -35.11 -12.46
CA ARG A 15 -0.73 -34.64 -13.82
C ARG A 15 0.77 -34.38 -14.03
N PRO A 16 1.49 -35.27 -14.73
CA PRO A 16 2.76 -34.95 -15.35
C PRO A 16 2.50 -34.51 -16.79
N SER A 17 3.03 -33.36 -17.20
CA SER A 17 3.26 -33.09 -18.62
C SER A 17 4.26 -31.95 -18.79
N GLU A 18 5.46 -32.38 -19.17
CA GLU A 18 6.33 -31.81 -20.20
C GLU A 18 7.01 -30.46 -19.94
N SER A 19 8.23 -30.61 -19.45
CA SER A 19 9.42 -29.82 -19.76
C SER A 19 9.48 -29.48 -21.26
N LYS A 20 9.57 -28.18 -21.56
CA LYS A 20 10.02 -27.68 -22.86
C LYS A 20 11.34 -26.98 -22.65
N GLU A 21 12.39 -27.72 -22.93
CA GLU A 21 13.78 -27.28 -22.99
C GLU A 21 13.90 -26.39 -24.24
N HIS A 22 14.25 -25.12 -24.05
CA HIS A 22 14.58 -24.20 -25.12
C HIS A 22 16.02 -23.77 -24.90
N GLU A 23 16.93 -24.55 -25.47
CA GLU A 23 18.30 -24.15 -25.74
C GLU A 23 18.26 -23.37 -27.06
N ASP A 24 18.50 -22.06 -26.99
CA ASP A 24 19.00 -21.29 -28.12
C ASP A 24 20.17 -20.45 -27.62
N ASP A 25 21.36 -20.97 -27.95
CA ASP A 25 22.55 -20.21 -28.32
C ASP A 25 22.20 -18.92 -29.07
N ASP A 26 22.62 -17.76 -28.55
CA ASP A 26 23.24 -16.77 -29.42
C ASP A 26 24.26 -15.93 -28.65
N ALA A 27 25.52 -16.30 -28.85
CA ALA A 27 26.67 -15.52 -28.49
C ALA A 27 26.72 -14.25 -29.35
N SER A 28 26.60 -13.08 -28.71
CA SER A 28 27.08 -11.81 -29.28
C SER A 28 27.37 -10.80 -28.18
N THR A 29 28.56 -10.90 -27.58
CA THR A 29 29.18 -9.78 -26.86
C THR A 29 30.16 -9.08 -27.79
N PRO A 30 29.81 -7.91 -28.38
CA PRO A 30 30.82 -7.05 -28.97
C PRO A 30 31.63 -6.38 -27.87
N SER A 31 32.85 -6.86 -27.69
CA SER A 31 33.93 -6.16 -27.00
C SER A 31 34.39 -5.00 -27.89
N GLU A 32 34.20 -3.73 -27.51
CA GLU A 32 35.09 -2.63 -27.94
C GLU A 32 35.07 -1.47 -26.91
N VAL A 33 36.19 -1.35 -26.19
CA VAL A 33 36.96 -0.12 -26.01
C VAL A 33 36.17 1.17 -25.67
N CYS A 34 36.15 1.51 -24.38
CA CYS A 34 36.15 2.92 -23.96
C CYS A 34 37.59 3.35 -23.71
N SER A 35 38.18 3.94 -24.73
CA SER A 35 39.45 4.65 -24.67
C SER A 35 39.40 5.80 -23.68
N HIS A 36 40.44 5.89 -22.85
CA HIS A 36 41.08 7.12 -22.36
C HIS A 36 40.14 8.24 -21.91
N HIS A 37 39.77 8.23 -20.63
CA HIS A 37 39.37 9.45 -19.95
C HIS A 37 40.65 10.19 -19.52
N PRO A 38 40.86 11.45 -19.95
CA PRO A 38 42.04 12.22 -19.56
C PRO A 38 42.05 12.45 -18.05
N GLU A 39 43.27 12.43 -17.51
CA GLU A 39 43.67 12.87 -16.18
C GLU A 39 43.01 14.22 -15.86
N PHE A 40 41.99 14.21 -15.00
CA PHE A 40 41.51 15.40 -14.29
C PHE A 40 42.33 15.53 -13.00
N ASP A 41 43.60 15.86 -13.18
CA ASP A 41 44.58 16.16 -12.12
C ASP A 41 44.62 17.69 -11.91
N ASP A 42 43.49 18.31 -11.52
CA ASP A 42 43.47 19.71 -10.99
C ASP A 42 42.06 20.15 -10.52
N LEU A 43 41.50 19.52 -9.48
CA LEU A 43 40.29 20.04 -8.82
C LEU A 43 40.37 20.10 -7.29
N GLU A 44 41.58 20.08 -6.73
CA GLU A 44 41.79 20.17 -5.27
C GLU A 44 41.73 21.60 -4.71
N ASN A 45 41.35 22.62 -5.49
CA ASN A 45 41.47 24.02 -5.06
C ASN A 45 40.21 24.89 -5.22
N PHE A 46 39.01 24.30 -5.31
CA PHE A 46 37.73 25.04 -5.37
C PHE A 46 36.73 24.57 -4.31
N VAL A 47 37.21 24.38 -3.07
CA VAL A 47 36.33 24.07 -1.92
C VAL A 47 36.73 24.88 -0.68
N GLU A 48 37.28 26.08 -0.87
CA GLU A 48 37.34 27.09 0.20
C GLU A 48 36.22 28.12 0.00
N GLU A 49 35.41 28.26 1.04
CA GLU A 49 34.53 29.41 1.30
C GLU A 49 33.21 29.51 0.52
N VAL A 50 32.30 28.55 0.71
CA VAL A 50 30.86 28.90 0.81
C VAL A 50 30.43 28.84 2.26
N SER A 51 30.36 30.04 2.83
CA SER A 51 29.88 30.34 4.17
C SER A 51 28.56 29.64 4.49
N ASP A 52 28.57 29.03 5.66
CA ASP A 52 27.49 28.91 6.64
C ASP A 52 26.29 29.83 6.34
N SER A 53 25.32 29.31 5.60
CA SER A 53 23.96 29.82 5.59
C SER A 53 23.08 28.77 6.24
N SER A 54 23.21 28.69 7.56
CA SER A 54 22.21 28.18 8.50
C SER A 54 20.90 28.96 8.33
N GLY A 55 20.20 28.71 7.21
CA GLY A 55 18.89 29.23 6.88
C GLY A 55 17.89 28.09 7.00
N ALA A 56 17.39 27.89 8.21
CA ALA A 56 16.26 27.03 8.49
C ALA A 56 15.08 27.37 7.57
N SER A 57 14.88 26.56 6.54
CA SER A 57 13.56 26.20 6.09
C SER A 57 13.50 24.69 5.97
N GLU A 58 13.54 24.04 7.14
CA GLU A 58 13.15 22.64 7.35
C GLU A 58 11.63 22.50 7.13
N ALA A 59 11.16 22.90 5.95
CA ALA A 59 10.07 22.20 5.30
C ALA A 59 10.74 21.13 4.45
N ASP A 60 11.45 20.22 5.14
CA ASP A 60 11.66 18.89 4.61
C ASP A 60 10.24 18.35 4.38
N CYS A 61 9.77 18.47 3.14
CA CYS A 61 8.52 17.89 2.68
C CYS A 61 8.73 16.37 2.60
N GLY A 62 9.08 15.78 3.74
CA GLY A 62 9.43 14.39 3.90
C GLY A 62 8.40 13.53 3.19
N GLU A 63 8.91 12.60 2.41
CA GLU A 63 8.18 11.65 1.59
C GLU A 63 7.21 10.85 2.48
N GLY A 64 6.00 11.39 2.69
CA GLY A 64 5.11 10.92 3.77
C GLY A 64 4.19 11.99 4.37
N SER A 65 4.39 13.27 4.03
CA SER A 65 3.59 14.42 4.51
C SER A 65 2.16 14.52 3.92
N GLY A 66 1.62 13.45 3.34
CA GLY A 66 0.29 13.43 2.73
C GLY A 66 -0.78 12.78 3.60
N PRO A 67 -2.07 13.10 3.39
CA PRO A 67 -3.16 12.43 4.07
C PRO A 67 -3.14 10.93 3.75
N CYS A 68 -3.19 10.12 4.80
CA CYS A 68 -2.98 8.69 4.73
C CYS A 68 -4.27 7.94 5.14
N LYS A 69 -4.77 7.06 4.28
CA LYS A 69 -5.94 6.23 4.60
C LYS A 69 -5.52 4.93 5.28
N ASP A 70 -6.24 4.52 6.32
CA ASP A 70 -6.08 3.22 6.97
C ASP A 70 -6.32 2.04 5.99
N LEU A 71 -5.61 0.92 6.17
CA LEU A 71 -5.77 -0.28 5.33
C LEU A 71 -6.98 -1.15 5.73
N PHE A 72 -7.40 -1.05 6.98
CA PHE A 72 -8.34 -1.91 7.66
C PHE A 72 -9.64 -1.18 8.04
N SER A 73 -9.72 0.12 7.78
CA SER A 73 -10.89 0.96 8.02
C SER A 73 -11.02 2.10 7.01
N ASP A 74 -12.07 2.91 7.14
CA ASP A 74 -12.25 4.13 6.35
C ASP A 74 -11.65 5.37 7.02
N ALA A 75 -10.87 5.20 8.08
CA ALA A 75 -10.19 6.30 8.76
C ALA A 75 -9.10 6.92 7.87
N TRP A 76 -8.92 8.23 8.04
CA TRP A 76 -7.88 9.02 7.40
C TRP A 76 -7.08 9.75 8.46
N PHE A 77 -5.77 9.87 8.23
CA PHE A 77 -4.80 10.50 9.10
C PHE A 77 -4.04 11.56 8.33
N ASP A 78 -3.46 12.52 9.05
CA ASP A 78 -2.75 13.63 8.43
C ASP A 78 -1.44 13.21 7.76
N ASN A 79 -0.84 12.11 8.23
CA ASN A 79 0.40 11.55 7.69
C ASN A 79 0.48 10.03 7.88
N ALA A 80 1.42 9.40 7.18
CA ALA A 80 1.69 7.98 7.28
C ALA A 80 2.04 7.48 8.70
N PRO A 81 2.97 8.09 9.46
CA PRO A 81 3.31 7.61 10.81
C PRO A 81 2.10 7.45 11.74
N LEU A 82 1.21 8.44 11.76
CA LEU A 82 0.00 8.39 12.58
C LEU A 82 -0.92 7.24 12.15
N CYS A 83 -1.03 7.00 10.84
CA CYS A 83 -1.79 5.88 10.30
C CYS A 83 -1.17 4.53 10.71
N VAL A 84 0.15 4.36 10.57
CA VAL A 84 0.85 3.12 10.95
C VAL A 84 0.69 2.84 12.45
N ALA A 85 0.90 3.84 13.29
CA ALA A 85 0.69 3.72 14.73
C ALA A 85 -0.75 3.35 15.09
N HIS A 86 -1.73 3.91 14.36
CA HIS A 86 -3.13 3.52 14.52
C HIS A 86 -3.37 2.07 14.12
N MET A 87 -2.87 1.63 12.96
CA MET A 87 -3.04 0.24 12.50
C MET A 87 -2.46 -0.77 13.50
N GLN A 88 -1.30 -0.46 14.08
CA GLN A 88 -0.70 -1.30 15.12
C GLN A 88 -1.57 -1.35 16.38
N LYS A 89 -2.08 -0.20 16.84
CA LYS A 89 -2.86 -0.12 18.09
C LYS A 89 -4.28 -0.67 17.94
N ALA A 90 -4.97 -0.33 16.85
CA ALA A 90 -6.39 -0.63 16.64
C ALA A 90 -6.61 -1.99 15.98
N HIS A 91 -5.71 -2.40 15.08
CA HIS A 91 -5.85 -3.63 14.29
C HIS A 91 -4.85 -4.72 14.69
N GLY A 92 -3.84 -4.38 15.50
CA GLY A 92 -2.76 -5.33 15.84
C GLY A 92 -1.82 -5.61 14.66
N PHE A 93 -1.87 -4.79 13.61
CA PHE A 93 -1.07 -4.98 12.41
C PHE A 93 0.23 -4.19 12.48
N SER A 94 1.37 -4.85 12.23
CA SER A 94 2.68 -4.22 12.21
C SER A 94 3.44 -4.66 10.95
N PHE A 95 3.95 -3.68 10.20
CA PHE A 95 4.82 -3.96 9.05
C PHE A 95 6.09 -4.72 9.46
N ALA A 96 6.65 -4.43 10.64
CA ALA A 96 7.81 -5.15 11.17
C ALA A 96 7.52 -6.65 11.37
N ALA A 97 6.35 -6.98 11.93
CA ALA A 97 5.94 -8.37 12.12
C ALA A 97 5.72 -9.11 10.79
N VAL A 98 5.19 -8.41 9.78
CA VAL A 98 5.03 -8.98 8.43
C VAL A 98 6.39 -9.19 7.77
N ARG A 99 7.32 -8.23 7.90
CA ARG A 99 8.70 -8.36 7.41
C ARG A 99 9.40 -9.56 8.02
N GLU A 100 9.28 -9.75 9.33
CA GLU A 100 9.83 -10.91 10.03
C GLU A 100 9.21 -12.23 9.51
N ALA A 101 7.88 -12.26 9.31
CA ALA A 101 7.18 -13.44 8.81
C ALA A 101 7.53 -13.78 7.34
N HIS A 102 7.76 -12.77 6.51
CA HIS A 102 8.20 -12.93 5.12
C HIS A 102 9.66 -13.39 5.02
N GLY A 103 10.48 -12.95 5.97
CA GLY A 103 11.94 -13.12 5.96
C GLY A 103 12.63 -11.79 5.67
N GLU A 104 13.49 -11.36 6.59
CA GLU A 104 14.15 -10.06 6.54
C GLU A 104 15.13 -9.93 5.36
N GLU A 105 15.86 -11.00 5.01
CA GLU A 105 16.81 -11.00 3.89
C GLU A 105 16.14 -10.85 2.51
N SER A 106 14.88 -11.28 2.38
CA SER A 106 14.12 -11.21 1.13
C SER A 106 13.17 -10.01 1.09
N TRP A 107 13.11 -9.23 2.17
CA TRP A 107 12.27 -8.06 2.24
C TRP A 107 12.89 -6.91 1.44
N THR A 108 12.11 -6.33 0.55
CA THR A 108 12.52 -5.17 -0.26
C THR A 108 11.41 -4.12 -0.24
N MET A 109 11.72 -2.90 -0.66
CA MET A 109 10.71 -1.86 -0.90
C MET A 109 9.55 -2.35 -1.79
N TYR A 110 9.84 -3.19 -2.79
CA TYR A 110 8.81 -3.80 -3.65
C TYR A 110 7.90 -4.77 -2.89
N SER A 111 8.44 -5.52 -1.93
CA SER A 111 7.64 -6.37 -1.05
C SER A 111 6.65 -5.51 -0.26
N HIS A 112 7.12 -4.40 0.31
CA HIS A 112 6.26 -3.44 1.01
C HIS A 112 5.16 -2.86 0.11
N PHE A 113 5.51 -2.44 -1.11
CA PHE A 113 4.53 -1.92 -2.07
C PHE A 113 3.47 -2.97 -2.42
N ARG A 114 3.87 -4.22 -2.70
CA ARG A 114 2.95 -5.31 -2.99
C ARG A 114 2.02 -5.59 -1.81
N LEU A 115 2.52 -5.58 -0.58
CA LEU A 115 1.70 -5.78 0.62
C LEU A 115 0.62 -4.70 0.74
N VAL A 116 1.00 -3.43 0.64
CA VAL A 116 0.07 -2.30 0.72
C VAL A 116 -0.96 -2.38 -0.42
N GLY A 117 -0.50 -2.59 -1.65
CA GLY A 117 -1.36 -2.72 -2.82
C GLY A 117 -2.33 -3.90 -2.73
N TYR A 118 -1.87 -5.05 -2.25
CA TYR A 118 -2.68 -6.23 -2.01
C TYR A 118 -3.80 -5.96 -1.00
N LEU A 119 -3.46 -5.40 0.17
CA LEU A 119 -4.44 -5.09 1.22
C LEU A 119 -5.46 -4.05 0.76
N ARG A 120 -5.03 -3.04 -0.01
CA ARG A 120 -5.93 -2.03 -0.60
C ARG A 120 -6.95 -2.66 -1.57
N ARG A 121 -6.51 -3.59 -2.41
CA ARG A 121 -7.38 -4.25 -3.40
C ARG A 121 -8.38 -5.21 -2.78
N LEU A 122 -8.02 -5.88 -1.69
CA LEU A 122 -8.95 -6.69 -0.90
C LEU A 122 -10.04 -5.84 -0.24
N GLY A 123 -9.67 -4.63 0.19
CA GLY A 123 -10.53 -3.73 0.93
C GLY A 123 -10.52 -4.03 2.43
N ALA A 124 -11.01 -3.05 3.20
CA ALA A 124 -10.86 -2.97 4.65
C ALA A 124 -11.43 -4.18 5.42
N GLU A 125 -12.52 -4.79 4.95
CA GLU A 125 -13.14 -5.94 5.63
C GLU A 125 -12.31 -7.21 5.46
N GLN A 126 -11.98 -7.59 4.23
CA GLN A 126 -11.17 -8.77 3.94
C GLN A 126 -9.75 -8.65 4.48
N ALA A 127 -9.15 -7.45 4.39
CA ALA A 127 -7.84 -7.18 4.98
C ALA A 127 -7.83 -7.44 6.50
N ARG A 128 -8.92 -7.10 7.22
CA ARG A 128 -9.05 -7.35 8.67
C ARG A 128 -9.17 -8.83 9.02
N GLU A 129 -9.82 -9.61 8.18
CA GLU A 129 -9.90 -11.05 8.39
C GLU A 129 -8.54 -11.70 8.21
N LEU A 130 -7.82 -11.27 7.17
CA LEU A 130 -6.53 -11.81 6.77
C LEU A 130 -5.41 -11.55 7.79
N ILE A 131 -5.40 -10.39 8.46
CA ILE A 131 -4.41 -10.12 9.52
C ILE A 131 -4.58 -10.98 10.78
N ARG A 132 -5.70 -11.68 10.94
CA ARG A 132 -5.89 -12.66 12.02
C ARG A 132 -5.12 -13.95 11.77
N GLU A 133 -4.68 -14.16 10.53
CA GLU A 133 -3.94 -15.35 10.09
C GLU A 133 -2.52 -14.92 9.67
N PRO A 134 -1.60 -14.69 10.63
CA PRO A 134 -0.26 -14.15 10.33
C PRO A 134 0.56 -15.02 9.38
N GLN A 135 0.25 -16.32 9.29
CA GLN A 135 0.87 -17.26 8.35
C GLN A 135 0.61 -16.90 6.88
N HIS A 136 -0.45 -16.12 6.60
CA HIS A 136 -0.78 -15.70 5.25
C HIS A 136 0.30 -14.77 4.65
N PHE A 137 1.07 -14.07 5.47
CA PHE A 137 2.13 -13.19 5.00
C PHE A 137 3.51 -13.85 4.88
N GLY A 138 3.58 -15.19 4.97
CA GLY A 138 4.82 -15.91 4.72
C GLY A 138 5.29 -15.81 3.26
N PRO A 139 6.58 -16.10 2.98
CA PRO A 139 7.17 -15.98 1.64
C PRO A 139 6.54 -16.92 0.61
N GLU A 140 5.92 -18.02 1.06
CA GLU A 140 5.22 -18.99 0.23
C GLU A 140 3.93 -18.42 -0.41
N ASN A 141 3.45 -17.24 0.03
CA ASN A 141 2.23 -16.69 -0.50
C ASN A 141 2.43 -16.18 -1.95
N PRO A 142 1.60 -16.61 -2.93
CA PRO A 142 1.75 -16.20 -4.32
C PRO A 142 1.62 -14.70 -4.56
N PHE A 143 0.95 -13.93 -3.68
CA PHE A 143 0.77 -12.48 -3.94
C PHE A 143 2.09 -11.71 -3.95
N TRP A 144 3.14 -12.20 -3.27
CA TRP A 144 4.46 -11.58 -3.26
C TRP A 144 5.13 -11.52 -4.64
N ASN A 145 4.69 -12.38 -5.57
CA ASN A 145 5.21 -12.46 -6.94
C ASN A 145 4.25 -11.87 -7.98
N ASN A 146 3.13 -11.27 -7.58
CA ASN A 146 2.19 -10.65 -8.50
C ASN A 146 2.46 -9.14 -8.63
N ASP A 147 2.92 -8.74 -9.81
CA ASP A 147 3.25 -7.35 -10.13
C ASP A 147 2.02 -6.43 -10.24
N GLU A 148 0.81 -6.97 -10.33
CA GLU A 148 -0.42 -6.17 -10.27
C GLU A 148 -0.54 -5.40 -8.94
N TYR A 149 0.07 -5.92 -7.86
CA TYR A 149 0.07 -5.27 -6.56
C TYR A 149 1.14 -4.18 -6.41
N LEU A 150 2.07 -4.06 -7.36
CA LEU A 150 2.97 -2.90 -7.43
C LEU A 150 2.23 -1.64 -7.91
N ILE A 151 1.10 -1.82 -8.60
CA ILE A 151 0.29 -0.71 -9.09
C ILE A 151 -0.69 -0.30 -7.97
N PRO A 152 -0.65 0.97 -7.50
CA PRO A 152 -1.56 1.48 -6.49
C PRO A 152 -3.03 1.23 -6.86
N ALA A 153 -3.82 0.71 -5.93
CA ALA A 153 -5.20 0.28 -6.18
C ALA A 153 -6.13 1.41 -6.65
N GLY A 154 -5.77 2.68 -6.42
CA GLY A 154 -6.53 3.87 -6.81
C GLY A 154 -6.04 4.56 -8.08
N GLY A 155 -4.98 4.06 -8.75
CA GLY A 155 -4.34 4.74 -9.89
C GLY A 155 -3.54 5.99 -9.52
N ASP A 156 -3.77 6.56 -8.34
CA ASP A 156 -2.99 7.67 -7.80
C ASP A 156 -1.73 7.13 -7.11
N ALA A 157 -0.55 7.52 -7.62
CA ALA A 157 0.76 7.13 -7.09
C ALA A 157 1.14 7.85 -5.77
N THR A 158 0.17 8.42 -5.06
CA THR A 158 0.37 9.32 -3.92
C THR A 158 -0.02 8.69 -2.58
N ASP A 159 -0.13 7.36 -2.49
CA ASP A 159 -0.42 6.69 -1.20
C ASP A 159 0.80 6.82 -0.27
N PRO A 160 0.70 7.60 0.83
CA PRO A 160 1.84 7.82 1.73
C PRO A 160 2.32 6.54 2.42
N LEU A 161 1.47 5.51 2.52
CA LEU A 161 1.88 4.24 3.13
C LEU A 161 2.91 3.49 2.31
N LEU A 162 3.04 3.74 1.01
CA LEU A 162 4.04 3.07 0.18
C LEU A 162 5.45 3.42 0.65
N PHE A 163 5.70 4.67 1.04
CA PHE A 163 7.04 5.13 1.42
C PHE A 163 7.30 5.03 2.93
N ALA A 164 6.26 4.84 3.74
CA ALA A 164 6.34 4.72 5.19
C ALA A 164 7.07 3.46 5.71
N GLY A 165 7.41 2.51 4.84
CA GLY A 165 7.93 1.21 5.24
C GLY A 165 9.40 1.21 5.63
N GLU A 166 10.24 2.04 5.03
CA GLU A 166 11.70 1.94 5.24
C GLU A 166 12.18 2.90 6.33
N GLU A 167 11.82 4.18 6.23
CA GLU A 167 12.32 5.21 7.16
C GLU A 167 11.79 5.05 8.60
N PHE A 168 10.59 4.46 8.77
CA PHE A 168 10.00 4.22 10.09
C PHE A 168 10.50 2.95 10.77
N LEU A 169 11.04 1.99 10.02
CA LEU A 169 11.56 0.76 10.60
C LEU A 169 13.01 0.90 11.09
N GLU A 170 13.75 1.87 10.55
CA GLU A 170 15.11 2.18 10.99
C GLU A 170 15.17 3.27 12.07
N SER A 171 14.09 4.05 12.23
CA SER A 171 14.00 5.07 13.27
C SER A 171 13.74 4.45 14.65
N ASP A 172 14.69 4.65 15.57
CA ASP A 172 14.63 4.16 16.94
C ASP A 172 13.30 4.54 17.63
N PRO A 173 12.56 3.57 18.21
CA PRO A 173 11.22 3.81 18.76
C PRO A 173 11.22 4.77 19.97
N GLU A 174 12.37 5.07 20.59
CA GLU A 174 12.43 6.06 21.67
C GLU A 174 12.24 7.50 21.17
N SER A 175 12.46 7.78 19.89
CA SER A 175 12.38 9.13 19.32
C SER A 175 10.94 9.64 19.10
N ALA A 176 9.94 8.74 19.01
CA ALA A 176 8.57 9.09 18.58
C ALA A 176 7.64 9.63 19.69
N THR A 177 8.11 9.83 20.93
CA THR A 177 7.23 9.98 22.10
C THR A 177 6.66 11.39 22.38
N LYS A 178 6.75 12.34 21.45
CA LYS A 178 6.29 13.73 21.69
C LYS A 178 5.30 14.33 20.70
N ASN A 179 4.75 13.54 19.76
CA ASN A 179 3.62 14.02 18.98
C ASN A 179 2.32 13.77 19.74
N GLU A 180 1.86 14.84 20.39
CA GLU A 180 0.54 14.98 20.99
C GLU A 180 -0.51 14.47 19.98
N VAL A 181 -1.27 13.45 20.40
CA VAL A 181 -2.37 12.91 19.61
C VAL A 181 -3.39 14.03 19.44
N VAL A 182 -3.30 14.76 18.32
CA VAL A 182 -4.38 15.58 17.83
C VAL A 182 -5.50 14.60 17.54
N GLN A 183 -6.47 14.53 18.46
CA GLN A 183 -7.67 13.76 18.24
C GLN A 183 -8.24 14.19 16.89
N PRO A 184 -8.63 13.26 16.02
CA PRO A 184 -9.20 13.62 14.74
C PRO A 184 -10.34 14.59 15.03
N ASP A 185 -10.15 15.83 14.59
CA ASP A 185 -11.17 16.86 14.60
C ASP A 185 -12.42 16.17 14.06
N GLU A 186 -13.46 16.11 14.90
CA GLU A 186 -14.74 15.55 14.54
C GLU A 186 -15.21 16.36 13.33
N ARG A 187 -14.83 15.91 12.11
CA ARG A 187 -15.29 16.49 10.86
C ARG A 187 -16.77 16.72 11.08
N PRO A 188 -17.28 17.95 10.93
CA PRO A 188 -18.62 18.30 11.31
C PRO A 188 -19.52 17.25 10.70
N ARG A 189 -20.07 16.37 11.55
CA ARG A 189 -20.99 15.32 11.16
C ARG A 189 -21.93 15.98 10.19
N ARG A 190 -21.89 15.54 8.92
CA ARG A 190 -22.75 16.02 7.85
C ARG A 190 -24.09 16.32 8.51
N ARG A 191 -24.40 17.61 8.69
CA ARG A 191 -25.70 17.99 9.24
C ARG A 191 -26.68 17.25 8.35
N ALA A 192 -27.51 16.40 8.95
CA ALA A 192 -28.56 15.74 8.22
C ALA A 192 -29.22 16.83 7.37
N LEU A 193 -29.20 16.66 6.05
CA LEU A 193 -29.88 17.59 5.15
C LEU A 193 -31.31 17.69 5.68
N ASP A 194 -31.78 18.93 5.84
CA ASP A 194 -33.09 19.19 6.40
C ASP A 194 -34.14 18.34 5.67
N PRO A 195 -34.95 17.53 6.38
CA PRO A 195 -35.91 16.64 5.73
C PRO A 195 -36.91 17.40 4.84
N GLU A 196 -37.12 18.71 5.04
CA GLU A 196 -37.93 19.50 4.11
C GLU A 196 -37.29 19.65 2.73
N LEU A 197 -35.97 19.79 2.65
CA LEU A 197 -35.26 19.95 1.36
C LEU A 197 -35.29 18.67 0.52
N VAL A 198 -35.28 17.50 1.18
CA VAL A 198 -35.44 16.20 0.52
C VAL A 198 -36.87 16.04 -0.03
N ALA A 199 -37.88 16.55 0.67
CA ALA A 199 -39.27 16.48 0.23
C ALA A 199 -39.57 17.37 -0.98
N VAL A 200 -38.88 18.52 -1.13
CA VAL A 200 -39.05 19.39 -2.31
C VAL A 200 -38.52 18.71 -3.57
N LEU A 201 -37.35 18.08 -3.51
CA LEU A 201 -36.74 17.40 -4.66
C LEU A 201 -37.56 16.21 -5.16
N GLN A 202 -38.16 15.41 -4.26
CA GLN A 202 -39.01 14.29 -4.67
C GLN A 202 -40.36 14.72 -5.27
N LYS A 203 -40.76 15.98 -5.06
CA LYS A 203 -42.04 16.50 -5.54
C LYS A 203 -41.99 16.98 -6.99
N GLU A 204 -40.80 17.31 -7.52
CA GLU A 204 -40.64 17.71 -8.92
C GLU A 204 -40.63 16.51 -9.88
N GLU A 205 -40.25 15.31 -9.43
CA GLU A 205 -40.07 14.14 -10.32
C GLU A 205 -41.39 13.45 -10.73
N HIS A 206 -42.54 13.80 -10.13
CA HIS A 206 -43.84 13.17 -10.42
C HIS A 206 -44.75 13.97 -11.38
N SER A 207 -44.29 15.08 -11.96
CA SER A 207 -45.16 15.92 -12.82
C SER A 207 -45.06 15.62 -14.33
N GLU A 208 -44.22 14.70 -14.77
CA GLU A 208 -44.02 14.42 -16.22
C GLU A 208 -44.66 13.10 -16.67
N ALA A 209 -45.94 12.90 -16.33
CA ALA A 209 -46.75 11.86 -16.94
C ALA A 209 -47.32 12.38 -18.27
N CYS A 210 -46.71 11.96 -19.39
CA CYS A 210 -47.24 12.14 -20.74
C CYS A 210 -48.68 11.59 -20.86
N PRO A 211 -49.68 12.39 -21.28
CA PRO A 211 -50.97 11.86 -21.66
C PRO A 211 -50.83 11.11 -22.98
N SER A 212 -51.02 9.79 -22.94
CA SER A 212 -51.11 8.95 -24.13
C SER A 212 -52.43 9.24 -24.83
N GLU A 213 -52.38 10.00 -25.93
CA GLU A 213 -53.55 10.19 -26.79
C GLU A 213 -53.92 8.86 -27.47
N ALA A 214 -55.14 8.42 -27.18
CA ALA A 214 -55.80 7.32 -27.86
C ALA A 214 -56.18 7.77 -29.29
N ILE A 215 -55.68 7.05 -30.28
CA ILE A 215 -56.13 7.17 -31.67
C ILE A 215 -56.88 5.87 -31.99
N GLY A 216 -58.17 6.03 -32.28
CA GLY A 216 -59.05 4.97 -32.77
C GLY A 216 -58.96 4.75 -34.27
#